data_AF-A0A1J4S1R3-F1
#
_entry.id   AF-A0A1J4S1R3-F1
#
_cell.length_a   1.000
_cell.length_b   1.000
_cell.length_c   1.000
_cell.angle_alpha   90.00
_cell.angle_beta   90.00
_cell.angle_gamma   90.00
#
_symmetry.space_group_name_H-M   'P 1'
#
loop_
_entity.id
_entity.type
_entity.pdbx_description
1 polymer ?
#
loop_
_entity_poly.entity_id
_entity_poly.type
_entity_poly.pdbx_seq_one_letter_code
_entity_poly.pdbx_strand_id
1 'polypeptide(L)'
;LWEDAHGKIEGKIKEKLAKDQITDLPEFYWVSVSYDDAAGGSYAKARATAEALLAARKTTRDFKQAIGDHSPKSSLDGARESVIEESEYPRPGAAERVERAKKLYRNYHARQGERLSAVDLLKRLGGGQHVEKFKSTSHMAALPFLKKLGPERTKALMADLRALFDKPDWKDMNIGETDDGALLFESRLVEGIPSGPEQDALRKEFNQVLEKHLKTDRPDPYYALLAADGDNMGVVIDAQADAAKHRALSQAMSRFAAEVQGIVERNNGVPIYSGGDDVLAYLPLHTVLNCAAELEQAFKKHLPEKDFSAQKNGETVSPTLSIGIVIAHHLEPLADVLELAREAEKEAKKVDPIKKNGLAVTLRKRGGADRTVSGQWGILDARLETLIRVYSTKAISAGTAYELQELHRVLSKAGVPANGQAKEAVRIVKRKKKSGGEVKVKQKTLDAFEQWIAKDILPLDELSKEMIIAGMFAGASGTGESKEEEVAQ
;
A
#
# COMPACT_ATOMS: atom_id res chain seq x y z
N LEU A 1 2.82 -4.08 -27.94
CA LEU A 1 2.46 -4.69 -26.63
C LEU A 1 1.37 -5.75 -26.78
N TRP A 2 0.21 -5.43 -27.37
CA TRP A 2 -0.83 -6.45 -27.61
C TRP A 2 -0.39 -7.59 -28.52
N GLU A 3 0.27 -7.30 -29.64
CA GLU A 3 0.77 -8.34 -30.54
C GLU A 3 1.74 -9.33 -29.84
N ASP A 4 2.57 -8.83 -28.92
CA ASP A 4 3.46 -9.67 -28.10
C ASP A 4 2.68 -10.55 -27.11
N ALA A 5 1.67 -9.98 -26.44
CA ALA A 5 0.81 -10.73 -25.54
C ALA A 5 -0.01 -11.79 -26.32
N HIS A 6 -0.58 -11.40 -27.46
CA HIS A 6 -1.39 -12.25 -28.34
C HIS A 6 -0.58 -13.42 -28.90
N GLY A 7 0.66 -13.18 -29.32
CA GLY A 7 1.56 -14.23 -29.80
C GLY A 7 1.93 -15.30 -28.75
N LYS A 8 1.70 -15.04 -27.46
CA LYS A 8 1.91 -16.00 -26.36
C LYS A 8 0.65 -16.77 -25.99
N ILE A 9 -0.51 -16.45 -26.57
CA ILE A 9 -1.77 -17.14 -26.31
C ILE A 9 -1.82 -18.43 -27.13
N GLU A 10 -1.83 -19.58 -26.46
CA GLU A 10 -1.88 -20.90 -27.12
C GLU A 10 -3.30 -21.46 -27.27
N GLY A 11 -4.32 -20.70 -26.86
CA GLY A 11 -5.72 -21.13 -26.91
C GLY A 11 -6.64 -20.20 -27.70
N LYS A 12 -7.92 -20.54 -27.77
CA LYS A 12 -8.92 -19.79 -28.53
C LYS A 12 -9.46 -18.58 -27.78
N ILE A 13 -9.40 -17.43 -28.43
CA ILE A 13 -10.03 -16.19 -27.98
C ILE A 13 -10.97 -15.61 -29.03
N LYS A 14 -11.88 -14.75 -28.58
CA LYS A 14 -12.78 -13.94 -29.39
C LYS A 14 -12.03 -12.78 -30.02
N GLU A 15 -11.35 -13.04 -31.13
CA GLU A 15 -10.42 -12.10 -31.78
C GLU A 15 -10.97 -10.69 -32.00
N LYS A 16 -12.20 -10.59 -32.52
CA LYS A 16 -12.83 -9.29 -32.79
C LYS A 16 -13.03 -8.51 -31.49
N LEU A 17 -13.64 -9.13 -30.48
CA LEU A 17 -13.88 -8.51 -29.18
C LEU A 17 -12.56 -8.08 -28.53
N ALA A 18 -11.53 -8.92 -28.60
CA ALA A 18 -10.23 -8.61 -28.05
C ALA A 18 -9.57 -7.40 -28.73
N LYS A 19 -9.62 -7.34 -30.06
CA LYS A 19 -9.10 -6.20 -30.82
C LYS A 19 -9.84 -4.90 -30.49
N ASP A 20 -11.17 -4.95 -30.40
CA ASP A 20 -12.00 -3.78 -30.08
C ASP A 20 -11.65 -3.25 -28.67
N GLN A 21 -11.52 -4.14 -27.68
CA GLN A 21 -11.16 -3.77 -26.30
C GLN A 21 -9.77 -3.12 -26.18
N ILE A 22 -8.81 -3.49 -27.02
CA ILE A 22 -7.43 -3.00 -26.99
C ILE A 22 -7.28 -1.70 -27.78
N THR A 23 -7.93 -1.61 -28.94
CA THR A 23 -7.79 -0.46 -29.86
C THR A 23 -8.32 0.82 -29.19
N ASP A 24 -9.43 0.71 -28.48
CA ASP A 24 -10.08 1.83 -27.81
C ASP A 24 -9.58 2.04 -26.36
N LEU A 25 -8.50 1.36 -25.95
CA LEU A 25 -7.99 1.45 -24.57
C LEU A 25 -7.27 2.78 -24.26
N PRO A 26 -6.23 3.21 -25.02
CA PRO A 26 -5.57 4.50 -24.80
C PRO A 26 -6.22 5.62 -25.62
N GLU A 27 -6.55 6.73 -24.95
CA GLU A 27 -6.97 7.97 -25.62
C GLU A 27 -5.85 9.02 -25.51
N PHE A 28 -5.46 9.60 -26.65
CA PHE A 28 -4.43 10.64 -26.72
C PHE A 28 -5.07 11.99 -27.03
N TYR A 29 -4.89 12.94 -26.12
CA TYR A 29 -5.36 14.30 -26.28
C TYR A 29 -4.17 15.25 -26.33
N TRP A 30 -4.15 16.13 -27.34
CA TRP A 30 -3.13 17.16 -27.47
C TRP A 30 -3.74 18.45 -27.99
N VAL A 31 -3.11 19.56 -27.61
CA VAL A 31 -3.40 20.90 -28.12
C VAL A 31 -2.09 21.65 -28.24
N SER A 32 -2.04 22.65 -29.10
CA SER A 32 -0.88 23.52 -29.25
C SER A 32 -1.31 24.97 -29.39
N VAL A 33 -0.66 25.86 -28.66
CA VAL A 33 -0.89 27.31 -28.73
C VAL A 33 0.46 27.99 -28.93
N SER A 34 0.56 28.83 -29.95
CA SER A 34 1.78 29.61 -30.22
C SER A 34 1.96 30.72 -29.18
N TYR A 35 3.20 30.99 -28.80
CA TYR A 35 3.58 32.15 -27.99
C TYR A 35 4.92 32.71 -28.44
N ASP A 36 5.20 33.95 -28.06
CA ASP A 36 6.44 34.67 -28.41
C ASP A 36 7.18 35.04 -27.13
N ASP A 37 8.33 34.42 -26.89
CA ASP A 37 9.19 34.68 -25.72
C ASP A 37 9.61 36.16 -25.59
N ALA A 38 9.68 36.90 -26.70
CA ALA A 38 10.06 38.31 -26.70
C ALA A 38 8.92 39.24 -26.22
N ALA A 39 7.67 38.77 -26.28
CA ALA A 39 6.49 39.51 -25.82
C ALA A 39 6.17 39.14 -24.37
N GLY A 40 6.48 40.03 -23.42
CA GLY A 40 6.21 39.81 -21.99
C GLY A 40 4.77 39.37 -21.71
N GLY A 41 4.61 38.30 -20.92
CA GLY A 41 3.29 37.75 -20.55
C GLY A 41 2.63 36.85 -21.61
N SER A 42 3.24 36.65 -22.78
CA SER A 42 2.71 35.78 -23.83
C SER A 42 2.60 34.32 -23.37
N TYR A 43 3.57 33.83 -22.58
CA TYR A 43 3.63 32.46 -22.09
C TYR A 43 2.44 32.13 -21.18
N ALA A 44 2.18 32.95 -20.16
CA ALA A 44 1.08 32.73 -19.22
C ALA A 44 -0.28 32.68 -19.95
N LYS A 45 -0.50 33.59 -20.91
CA LYS A 45 -1.71 33.61 -21.74
C LYS A 45 -1.83 32.35 -22.61
N ALA A 46 -0.74 31.95 -23.27
CA ALA A 46 -0.73 30.77 -24.12
C ALA A 46 -0.96 29.49 -23.32
N ARG A 47 -0.36 29.37 -22.13
CA ARG A 47 -0.58 28.25 -21.22
C ARG A 47 -2.04 28.17 -20.76
N ALA A 48 -2.63 29.28 -20.29
CA ALA A 48 -4.04 29.30 -19.90
C ALA A 48 -4.96 28.93 -21.07
N THR A 49 -4.64 29.38 -22.28
CA THR A 49 -5.39 29.01 -23.50
C THR A 49 -5.24 27.53 -23.81
N ALA A 50 -4.03 26.96 -23.71
CA ALA A 50 -3.78 25.55 -23.94
C ALA A 50 -4.51 24.67 -22.92
N GLU A 51 -4.48 25.02 -21.63
CA GLU A 51 -5.21 24.30 -20.58
C GLU A 51 -6.72 24.32 -20.82
N ALA A 52 -7.29 25.48 -21.20
CA ALA A 52 -8.70 25.60 -21.54
C ALA A 52 -9.09 24.74 -22.76
N LEU A 53 -8.29 24.78 -23.83
CA LEU A 53 -8.51 23.96 -25.03
C LEU A 53 -8.40 22.47 -24.72
N LEU A 54 -7.41 22.06 -23.91
CA LEU A 54 -7.22 20.66 -23.52
C LEU A 54 -8.39 20.18 -22.65
N ALA A 55 -8.87 21.00 -21.72
CA ALA A 55 -10.05 20.69 -20.92
C ALA A 55 -11.29 20.51 -21.82
N ALA A 56 -11.55 21.43 -22.75
CA ALA A 56 -12.65 21.32 -23.70
C ALA A 56 -12.54 20.04 -24.56
N ARG A 57 -11.33 19.73 -25.04
CA ARG A 57 -11.07 18.51 -25.82
C ARG A 57 -11.39 17.24 -25.03
N LYS A 58 -10.98 17.17 -23.76
CA LYS A 58 -11.29 16.04 -22.85
C LYS A 58 -12.80 15.92 -22.56
N THR A 59 -13.50 17.06 -22.40
CA THR A 59 -14.94 17.07 -22.11
C THR A 59 -15.80 16.67 -23.32
N THR A 60 -15.29 16.82 -24.54
CA THR A 60 -16.03 16.48 -25.76
C THR A 60 -16.40 14.99 -25.85
N ARG A 61 -15.62 14.11 -25.21
CA ARG A 61 -15.92 12.66 -25.11
C ARG A 61 -16.32 12.03 -26.45
N ASP A 62 -15.52 12.26 -27.49
CA ASP A 62 -15.77 11.79 -28.86
C ASP A 62 -15.37 10.32 -29.09
N PHE A 63 -15.55 9.47 -28.06
CA PHE A 63 -15.26 8.05 -28.14
C PHE A 63 -16.44 7.27 -28.73
N LYS A 64 -16.12 6.15 -29.38
CA LYS A 64 -17.14 5.21 -29.87
C LYS A 64 -17.68 4.39 -28.71
N GLN A 65 -19.00 4.27 -28.59
CA GLN A 65 -19.57 3.36 -27.60
C GLN A 65 -19.27 1.91 -27.98
N ALA A 66 -18.71 1.15 -27.05
CA ALA A 66 -18.47 -0.27 -27.23
C ALA A 66 -19.81 -1.03 -27.26
N ILE A 67 -20.04 -1.81 -28.31
CA ILE A 67 -21.17 -2.74 -28.41
C ILE A 67 -20.65 -4.09 -27.92
N GLY A 68 -21.02 -4.47 -26.69
CA GLY A 68 -20.63 -5.74 -26.10
C GLY A 68 -21.22 -6.95 -26.83
N ASP A 69 -20.67 -8.13 -26.56
CA ASP A 69 -21.10 -9.42 -27.14
C ASP A 69 -21.92 -10.29 -26.16
N HIS A 70 -22.30 -9.75 -25.00
CA HIS A 70 -23.01 -10.42 -23.91
C HIS A 70 -22.23 -11.56 -23.23
N SER A 71 -20.91 -11.55 -23.30
CA SER A 71 -20.07 -12.47 -22.51
C SER A 71 -20.08 -12.16 -21.02
N PRO A 72 -19.72 -13.15 -20.17
CA PRO A 72 -19.34 -12.88 -18.79
C PRO A 72 -18.29 -11.77 -18.71
N LYS A 73 -18.43 -10.88 -17.72
CA LYS A 73 -17.44 -9.82 -17.49
C LYS A 73 -16.16 -10.38 -16.90
N SER A 74 -15.07 -9.64 -17.08
CA SER A 74 -13.79 -10.03 -16.48
C SER A 74 -13.90 -10.03 -14.97
N SER A 75 -13.26 -11.00 -14.34
CA SER A 75 -13.21 -11.13 -12.88
C SER A 75 -12.22 -10.17 -12.23
N LEU A 76 -11.42 -9.44 -13.01
CA LEU A 76 -10.41 -8.52 -12.50
C LEU A 76 -10.89 -7.06 -12.55
N ASP A 77 -11.43 -6.62 -13.69
CA ASP A 77 -11.91 -5.25 -13.87
C ASP A 77 -13.43 -5.09 -13.72
N GLY A 78 -14.20 -6.19 -13.78
CA GLY A 78 -15.67 -6.17 -13.66
C GLY A 78 -16.40 -5.41 -14.77
N ALA A 79 -15.68 -4.84 -15.74
CA ALA A 79 -16.20 -3.87 -16.70
C ALA A 79 -16.22 -4.44 -18.12
N ARG A 80 -15.09 -5.03 -18.55
CA ARG A 80 -14.94 -5.57 -19.91
C ARG A 80 -15.41 -7.01 -19.98
N GLU A 81 -15.77 -7.44 -21.18
CA GLU A 81 -16.16 -8.82 -21.44
C GLU A 81 -14.97 -9.75 -21.54
N SER A 82 -15.13 -10.99 -21.07
CA SER A 82 -14.13 -12.04 -21.21
C SER A 82 -13.94 -12.39 -22.68
N VAL A 83 -12.69 -12.47 -23.12
CA VAL A 83 -12.34 -12.80 -24.51
C VAL A 83 -11.96 -14.27 -24.67
N ILE A 84 -11.70 -15.00 -23.59
CA ILE A 84 -11.44 -16.44 -23.65
C ILE A 84 -12.73 -17.18 -24.02
N GLU A 85 -12.66 -18.07 -25.02
CA GLU A 85 -13.80 -18.84 -25.49
C GLU A 85 -14.34 -19.80 -24.41
N GLU A 86 -15.66 -19.95 -24.32
CA GLU A 86 -16.29 -20.78 -23.27
C GLU A 86 -15.84 -22.26 -23.34
N SER A 87 -15.44 -22.73 -24.53
CA SER A 87 -14.91 -24.08 -24.73
C SER A 87 -13.61 -24.37 -23.98
N GLU A 88 -12.88 -23.32 -23.58
CA GLU A 88 -11.59 -23.41 -22.90
C GLU A 88 -11.75 -23.61 -21.38
N TYR A 89 -12.92 -23.30 -20.83
CA TYR A 89 -13.18 -23.41 -19.40
C TYR A 89 -13.58 -24.85 -18.98
N PRO A 90 -13.18 -25.28 -17.77
CA PRO A 90 -13.61 -26.55 -17.21
C PRO A 90 -15.11 -26.53 -16.87
N ARG A 91 -15.85 -27.54 -17.34
CA ARG A 91 -17.29 -27.68 -17.04
C ARG A 91 -17.51 -28.32 -15.66
N PRO A 92 -18.54 -27.90 -14.90
CA PRO A 92 -18.92 -28.58 -13.66
C PRO A 92 -19.17 -30.09 -13.89
N GLY A 93 -18.62 -30.94 -13.02
CA GLY A 93 -18.83 -32.39 -13.06
C GLY A 93 -18.04 -33.18 -14.12
N ALA A 94 -17.19 -32.54 -14.92
CA ALA A 94 -16.36 -33.24 -15.91
C ALA A 94 -15.17 -33.95 -15.26
N ALA A 95 -14.90 -35.19 -15.66
CA ALA A 95 -13.73 -35.97 -15.22
C ALA A 95 -12.39 -35.26 -15.55
N GLU A 96 -12.37 -34.48 -16.63
CA GLU A 96 -11.20 -33.73 -17.09
C GLU A 96 -11.01 -32.35 -16.43
N ARG A 97 -11.77 -32.03 -15.37
CA ARG A 97 -11.78 -30.68 -14.76
C ARG A 97 -10.38 -30.19 -14.41
N VAL A 98 -9.55 -31.05 -13.82
CA VAL A 98 -8.18 -30.71 -13.41
C VAL A 98 -7.29 -30.42 -14.62
N GLU A 99 -7.31 -31.28 -15.64
CA GLU A 99 -6.48 -31.09 -16.84
C GLU A 99 -6.89 -29.84 -17.64
N ARG A 100 -8.19 -29.56 -17.72
CA ARG A 100 -8.67 -28.32 -18.35
C ARG A 100 -8.27 -27.07 -17.57
N ALA A 101 -8.29 -27.11 -16.23
CA ALA A 101 -7.77 -26.01 -15.42
C ALA A 101 -6.27 -25.79 -15.64
N LYS A 102 -5.48 -26.87 -15.72
CA LYS A 102 -4.05 -26.81 -16.09
C LYS A 102 -3.83 -26.21 -17.49
N LYS A 103 -4.64 -26.62 -18.47
CA LYS A 103 -4.59 -26.08 -19.84
C LYS A 103 -4.97 -24.60 -19.89
N LEU A 104 -6.02 -24.19 -19.17
CA LEU A 104 -6.43 -22.79 -19.06
C LEU A 104 -5.31 -21.93 -18.47
N TYR A 105 -4.62 -22.42 -17.44
CA TYR A 105 -3.46 -21.73 -16.89
C TYR A 105 -2.31 -21.68 -17.90
N ARG A 106 -1.95 -22.77 -18.56
CA ARG A 106 -0.85 -22.81 -19.55
C ARG A 106 -1.08 -21.82 -20.70
N ASN A 107 -2.30 -21.76 -21.22
CA ASN A 107 -2.62 -21.01 -22.41
C ASN A 107 -2.86 -19.50 -22.15
N TYR A 108 -3.27 -19.14 -20.94
CA TYR A 108 -3.73 -17.77 -20.62
C TYR A 108 -3.20 -17.22 -19.29
N HIS A 109 -2.46 -18.03 -18.54
CA HIS A 109 -2.14 -17.84 -17.13
C HIS A 109 -3.38 -17.69 -16.22
N ALA A 110 -4.56 -18.09 -16.70
CA ALA A 110 -5.83 -17.91 -16.00
C ALA A 110 -6.20 -19.07 -15.09
N ARG A 111 -6.74 -18.77 -13.90
CA ARG A 111 -7.28 -19.77 -12.97
C ARG A 111 -8.68 -20.21 -13.39
N GLN A 112 -9.14 -21.35 -12.86
CA GLN A 112 -10.43 -21.96 -13.21
C GLN A 112 -11.63 -20.98 -13.17
N GLY A 113 -11.66 -20.07 -12.19
CA GLY A 113 -12.75 -19.10 -12.01
C GLY A 113 -12.49 -17.74 -12.67
N GLU A 114 -11.30 -17.51 -13.23
CA GLU A 114 -10.92 -16.21 -13.77
C GLU A 114 -11.47 -16.01 -15.19
N ARG A 115 -12.28 -14.97 -15.35
CA ARG A 115 -12.74 -14.48 -16.65
C ARG A 115 -11.85 -13.31 -17.03
N LEU A 116 -11.22 -13.34 -18.21
CA LEU A 116 -10.21 -12.36 -18.58
C LEU A 116 -10.60 -11.62 -19.85
N SER A 117 -10.58 -10.28 -19.77
CA SER A 117 -10.67 -9.40 -20.93
C SER A 117 -9.34 -9.39 -21.71
N ALA A 118 -9.33 -8.77 -22.89
CA ALA A 118 -8.08 -8.58 -23.62
C ALA A 118 -7.09 -7.70 -22.87
N VAL A 119 -7.58 -6.74 -22.06
CA VAL A 119 -6.71 -5.89 -21.23
C VAL A 119 -6.05 -6.70 -20.12
N ASP A 120 -6.76 -7.68 -19.55
CA ASP A 120 -6.20 -8.57 -18.54
C ASP A 120 -5.12 -9.48 -19.14
N LEU A 121 -5.40 -10.07 -20.31
CA LEU A 121 -4.41 -10.86 -21.05
C LEU A 121 -3.20 -10.02 -21.46
N LEU A 122 -3.41 -8.78 -21.90
CA LEU A 122 -2.34 -7.82 -22.19
C LEU A 122 -1.46 -7.59 -20.97
N LYS A 123 -2.05 -7.35 -19.79
CA LYS A 123 -1.30 -7.11 -18.55
C LYS A 123 -0.54 -8.34 -18.06
N ARG A 124 -1.07 -9.54 -18.33
CA ARG A 124 -0.56 -10.81 -17.79
C ARG A 124 0.50 -11.47 -18.68
N LEU A 125 0.31 -11.40 -20.00
CA LEU A 125 1.16 -12.02 -21.01
C LEU A 125 2.02 -11.00 -21.75
N GLY A 126 1.58 -9.74 -21.78
CA GLY A 126 2.39 -8.64 -22.29
C GLY A 126 3.46 -8.21 -21.29
N GLY A 127 4.43 -7.45 -21.77
CA GLY A 127 5.61 -7.11 -21.00
C GLY A 127 6.75 -8.06 -21.33
N GLY A 128 7.68 -7.57 -22.16
CA GLY A 128 8.88 -8.32 -22.52
C GLY A 128 9.84 -8.46 -21.33
N GLN A 129 11.09 -8.84 -21.62
CA GLN A 129 12.15 -8.99 -20.62
C GLN A 129 12.47 -7.73 -19.79
N HIS A 130 11.85 -6.59 -20.10
CA HIS A 130 12.11 -5.29 -19.48
C HIS A 130 11.08 -4.91 -18.41
N VAL A 131 10.06 -5.74 -18.17
CA VAL A 131 9.11 -5.53 -17.06
C VAL A 131 9.70 -6.12 -15.79
N GLU A 132 9.82 -5.29 -14.76
CA GLU A 132 10.30 -5.72 -13.45
C GLU A 132 9.36 -6.78 -12.85
N LYS A 133 9.95 -7.81 -12.26
CA LYS A 133 9.20 -8.81 -11.50
C LYS A 133 8.90 -8.26 -10.12
N PHE A 134 7.63 -7.90 -9.91
CA PHE A 134 7.12 -7.43 -8.63
C PHE A 134 7.07 -8.56 -7.60
N LYS A 135 7.48 -8.27 -6.36
CA LYS A 135 7.28 -9.18 -5.23
C LYS A 135 5.81 -9.19 -4.81
N SER A 136 5.30 -10.33 -4.34
CA SER A 136 3.91 -10.39 -3.91
C SER A 136 3.65 -9.57 -2.63
N THR A 137 2.40 -9.21 -2.39
CA THR A 137 1.99 -8.62 -1.09
C THR A 137 2.29 -9.58 0.07
N SER A 138 2.26 -10.89 -0.19
CA SER A 138 2.62 -11.92 0.78
C SER A 138 4.11 -11.87 1.12
N HIS A 139 4.98 -11.63 0.12
CA HIS A 139 6.41 -11.41 0.38
C HIS A 139 6.63 -10.25 1.35
N MET A 140 5.92 -9.15 1.12
CA MET A 140 6.08 -7.92 1.89
C MET A 140 5.61 -8.11 3.33
N ALA A 141 4.54 -8.88 3.54
CA ALA A 141 4.09 -9.28 4.86
C ALA A 141 5.09 -10.22 5.56
N ALA A 142 5.69 -11.17 4.82
CA ALA A 142 6.66 -12.11 5.36
C ALA A 142 8.05 -11.50 5.63
N LEU A 143 8.43 -10.44 4.93
CA LEU A 143 9.79 -9.92 4.92
C LEU A 143 10.34 -9.51 6.31
N PRO A 144 9.58 -8.84 7.20
CA PRO A 144 10.05 -8.57 8.56
C PRO A 144 10.45 -9.85 9.31
N PHE A 145 9.64 -10.91 9.15
CA PHE A 145 9.89 -12.22 9.77
C PHE A 145 11.11 -12.92 9.18
N LEU A 146 11.24 -12.93 7.85
CA LEU A 146 12.41 -13.50 7.16
C LEU A 146 13.71 -12.81 7.58
N LYS A 147 13.70 -11.48 7.75
CA LYS A 147 14.85 -10.75 8.27
C LYS A 147 15.17 -11.14 9.71
N LYS A 148 14.17 -11.23 10.58
CA LYS A 148 14.33 -11.66 11.98
C LYS A 148 14.94 -13.06 12.10
N LEU A 149 14.58 -13.99 11.21
CA LEU A 149 15.15 -15.34 11.19
C LEU A 149 16.64 -15.38 10.84
N GLY A 150 17.12 -14.38 10.09
CA GLY A 150 18.46 -14.35 9.52
C GLY A 150 18.59 -15.16 8.23
N PRO A 151 19.66 -14.93 7.45
CA PRO A 151 19.81 -15.45 6.09
C PRO A 151 19.89 -16.98 6.02
N GLU A 152 20.66 -17.62 6.90
CA GLU A 152 20.86 -19.08 6.87
C GLU A 152 19.57 -19.85 7.20
N ARG A 153 18.85 -19.43 8.25
CA ARG A 153 17.57 -20.06 8.63
C ARG A 153 16.50 -19.82 7.58
N THR A 154 16.45 -18.60 7.02
CA THR A 154 15.56 -18.28 5.91
C THR A 154 15.83 -19.15 4.69
N LYS A 155 17.11 -19.31 4.31
CA LYS A 155 17.50 -20.16 3.19
C LYS A 155 17.09 -21.62 3.42
N ALA A 156 17.32 -22.17 4.60
CA ALA A 156 16.96 -23.55 4.94
C ALA A 156 15.43 -23.76 4.95
N LEU A 157 14.68 -22.84 5.54
CA LEU A 157 13.22 -22.87 5.56
C LEU A 157 12.63 -22.82 4.14
N MET A 158 13.09 -21.87 3.33
CA MET A 158 12.60 -21.72 1.95
C MET A 158 12.96 -22.93 1.08
N ALA A 159 14.13 -23.55 1.29
CA ALA A 159 14.50 -24.78 0.60
C ALA A 159 13.55 -25.94 0.94
N ASP A 160 13.26 -26.17 2.22
CA ASP A 160 12.33 -27.22 2.63
C ASP A 160 10.89 -26.96 2.16
N LEU A 161 10.45 -25.70 2.14
CA LEU A 161 9.14 -25.32 1.59
C LEU A 161 9.06 -25.55 0.08
N ARG A 162 10.11 -25.20 -0.67
CA ARG A 162 10.18 -25.47 -2.11
C ARG A 162 10.16 -26.96 -2.42
N ALA A 163 10.87 -27.76 -1.63
CA ALA A 163 10.93 -29.21 -1.81
C ALA A 163 9.55 -29.89 -1.67
N LEU A 164 8.57 -29.26 -1.00
CA LEU A 164 7.19 -29.73 -1.03
C LEU A 164 6.62 -29.68 -2.45
N PHE A 165 6.90 -28.62 -3.21
CA PHE A 165 6.37 -28.42 -4.57
C PHE A 165 7.14 -29.19 -5.64
N ASP A 166 8.31 -29.73 -5.34
CA ASP A 166 9.04 -30.60 -6.27
C ASP A 166 8.48 -32.04 -6.30
N LYS A 167 7.62 -32.41 -5.35
CA LYS A 167 7.02 -33.75 -5.27
C LYS A 167 6.09 -33.99 -6.45
N PRO A 168 6.06 -35.20 -7.05
CA PRO A 168 5.19 -35.51 -8.19
C PRO A 168 3.72 -35.16 -7.97
N ASP A 169 3.23 -35.29 -6.74
CA ASP A 169 1.86 -34.97 -6.33
C ASP A 169 1.54 -33.46 -6.46
N TRP A 170 2.55 -32.60 -6.32
CA TRP A 170 2.42 -31.14 -6.23
C TRP A 170 3.18 -30.39 -7.34
N LYS A 171 3.95 -31.08 -8.18
CA LYS A 171 4.86 -30.52 -9.20
C LYS A 171 4.17 -29.67 -10.27
N ASP A 172 2.93 -30.01 -10.59
CA ASP A 172 2.11 -29.23 -11.54
C ASP A 172 1.37 -28.08 -10.87
N MET A 173 1.47 -27.94 -9.55
CA MET A 173 0.88 -26.82 -8.83
C MET A 173 1.75 -25.59 -8.98
N ASN A 174 1.40 -24.75 -9.95
CA ASN A 174 2.09 -23.50 -10.17
C ASN A 174 1.71 -22.48 -9.10
N ILE A 175 2.38 -22.54 -7.95
CA ILE A 175 2.56 -21.35 -7.12
C ILE A 175 3.62 -20.54 -7.87
N GLY A 176 3.19 -19.58 -8.71
CA GLY A 176 4.02 -18.81 -9.65
C GLY A 176 5.16 -17.98 -9.03
N GLU A 177 5.51 -18.27 -7.79
CA GLU A 177 6.26 -17.48 -6.85
C GLU A 177 7.03 -18.40 -5.88
N THR A 178 7.78 -19.38 -6.42
CA THR A 178 8.58 -20.34 -5.62
C THR A 178 9.74 -19.70 -4.83
N ASP A 179 10.06 -18.44 -5.13
CA ASP A 179 11.07 -17.62 -4.44
C ASP A 179 10.47 -16.45 -3.64
N ASP A 180 9.18 -16.54 -3.33
CA ASP A 180 8.41 -15.49 -2.68
C ASP A 180 8.04 -15.85 -1.23
N GLY A 181 7.76 -14.85 -0.39
CA GLY A 181 7.35 -15.09 1.00
C GLY A 181 5.93 -15.66 1.10
N ALA A 182 5.19 -15.71 -0.01
CA ALA A 182 3.91 -16.40 -0.14
C ALA A 182 3.94 -17.84 0.39
N LEU A 183 5.07 -18.56 0.24
CA LEU A 183 5.20 -19.95 0.70
C LEU A 183 5.06 -20.12 2.23
N LEU A 184 5.18 -19.04 3.01
CA LEU A 184 5.00 -19.09 4.46
C LEU A 184 3.54 -19.06 4.90
N PHE A 185 2.60 -18.83 3.99
CA PHE A 185 1.19 -18.69 4.31
C PHE A 185 0.40 -19.88 3.77
N GLU A 186 -0.16 -20.68 4.67
CA GLU A 186 -1.04 -21.81 4.35
C GLU A 186 -2.12 -21.46 3.32
N SER A 187 -2.72 -20.28 3.45
CA SER A 187 -3.75 -19.78 2.54
C SER A 187 -3.31 -19.65 1.08
N ARG A 188 -2.02 -19.46 0.82
CA ARG A 188 -1.44 -19.43 -0.54
C ARG A 188 -1.12 -20.81 -1.06
N LEU A 189 -0.77 -21.74 -0.18
CA LEU A 189 -0.41 -23.11 -0.57
C LEU A 189 -1.60 -23.91 -1.10
N VAL A 190 -2.77 -23.65 -0.53
CA VAL A 190 -4.00 -24.34 -0.94
C VAL A 190 -4.68 -23.67 -2.14
N GLU A 191 -4.15 -22.54 -2.60
CA GLU A 191 -4.71 -21.75 -3.69
C GLU A 191 -4.52 -22.48 -5.02
N GLY A 192 -5.52 -23.27 -5.42
CA GLY A 192 -5.49 -24.10 -6.63
C GLY A 192 -5.66 -25.59 -6.40
N ILE A 193 -5.68 -26.06 -5.14
CA ILE A 193 -6.03 -27.46 -4.80
C ILE A 193 -7.53 -27.56 -4.56
N PRO A 194 -8.24 -28.51 -5.18
CA PRO A 194 -9.59 -28.86 -4.78
C PRO A 194 -9.66 -29.24 -3.30
N SER A 195 -10.71 -28.81 -2.61
CA SER A 195 -10.95 -29.24 -1.23
C SER A 195 -11.08 -30.75 -1.14
N GLY A 196 -10.27 -31.39 -0.28
CA GLY A 196 -10.28 -32.85 -0.13
C GLY A 196 -8.98 -33.40 0.46
N PRO A 197 -8.77 -34.73 0.37
CA PRO A 197 -7.64 -35.44 0.99
C PRO A 197 -6.27 -34.91 0.57
N GLU A 198 -6.14 -34.44 -0.67
CA GLU A 198 -4.91 -33.86 -1.21
C GLU A 198 -4.52 -32.58 -0.47
N GLN A 199 -5.49 -31.68 -0.24
CA GLN A 199 -5.28 -30.43 0.49
C GLN A 199 -4.87 -30.70 1.95
N ASP A 200 -5.48 -31.70 2.58
CA ASP A 200 -5.18 -32.10 3.96
C ASP A 200 -3.77 -32.71 4.09
N ALA A 201 -3.36 -33.52 3.11
CA ALA A 201 -2.03 -34.09 3.05
C ALA A 201 -0.96 -33.00 2.93
N LEU A 202 -1.11 -32.06 1.98
CA LEU A 202 -0.17 -30.94 1.83
C LEU A 202 -0.13 -30.07 3.09
N ARG A 203 -1.28 -29.76 3.68
CA ARG A 203 -1.38 -28.98 4.92
C ARG A 203 -0.60 -29.63 6.07
N LYS A 204 -0.68 -30.95 6.20
CA LYS A 204 0.06 -31.70 7.21
C LYS A 204 1.58 -31.60 6.98
N GLU A 205 2.05 -31.81 5.76
CA GLU A 205 3.47 -31.71 5.43
C GLU A 205 4.01 -30.29 5.61
N PHE A 206 3.25 -29.28 5.19
CA PHE A 206 3.59 -27.88 5.40
C PHE A 206 3.75 -27.53 6.88
N ASN A 207 2.80 -27.95 7.73
CA ASN A 207 2.88 -27.71 9.16
C ASN A 207 4.10 -28.39 9.80
N GLN A 208 4.49 -29.58 9.32
CA GLN A 208 5.72 -30.23 9.78
C GLN A 208 6.98 -29.43 9.43
N VAL A 209 7.05 -28.85 8.23
CA VAL A 209 8.16 -27.95 7.83
C VAL A 209 8.18 -26.70 8.71
N LEU A 210 7.03 -26.05 8.92
CA LEU A 210 6.95 -24.88 9.79
C LEU A 210 7.33 -25.18 11.24
N GLU A 211 6.87 -26.30 11.79
CA GLU A 211 7.22 -26.71 13.16
C GLU A 211 8.71 -26.98 13.31
N LYS A 212 9.33 -27.66 12.33
CA LYS A 212 10.78 -27.91 12.28
C LYS A 212 11.60 -26.62 12.37
N HIS A 213 11.22 -25.59 11.63
CA HIS A 213 12.01 -24.35 11.50
C HIS A 213 11.61 -23.24 12.47
N LEU A 214 10.32 -23.13 12.78
CA LEU A 214 9.73 -21.96 13.44
C LEU A 214 9.13 -22.29 14.82
N LYS A 215 8.94 -23.58 15.16
CA LYS A 215 8.15 -24.00 16.32
C LYS A 215 6.76 -23.36 16.28
N THR A 216 6.48 -22.41 17.18
CA THR A 216 5.23 -21.65 17.27
C THR A 216 5.31 -20.26 16.64
N ASP A 217 6.48 -19.77 16.26
CA ASP A 217 6.65 -18.44 15.68
C ASP A 217 6.10 -18.42 14.24
N ARG A 218 5.42 -17.35 13.83
CA ARG A 218 4.77 -17.24 12.53
C ARG A 218 4.89 -15.81 12.00
N PRO A 219 4.98 -15.62 10.66
CA PRO A 219 4.98 -14.29 10.08
C PRO A 219 3.65 -13.58 10.33
N ASP A 220 3.73 -12.28 10.55
CA ASP A 220 2.57 -11.41 10.57
C ASP A 220 2.04 -11.27 9.13
N PRO A 221 0.73 -11.49 8.88
CA PRO A 221 0.20 -11.53 7.51
C PRO A 221 -0.18 -10.14 6.96
N TYR A 222 0.37 -9.06 7.50
CA TYR A 222 0.08 -7.69 7.09
C TYR A 222 1.27 -7.01 6.40
N TYR A 223 0.97 -6.24 5.35
CA TYR A 223 1.91 -5.39 4.62
C TYR A 223 1.41 -3.94 4.62
N ALA A 224 2.21 -3.01 4.10
CA ALA A 224 1.79 -1.63 3.89
C ALA A 224 1.68 -1.27 2.41
N LEU A 225 0.66 -0.49 2.07
CA LEU A 225 0.58 0.28 0.83
C LEU A 225 0.70 1.76 1.16
N LEU A 226 1.64 2.46 0.52
CA LEU A 226 1.92 3.88 0.70
C LEU A 226 1.50 4.63 -0.56
N ALA A 227 0.67 5.64 -0.39
CA ALA A 227 0.34 6.65 -1.40
C ALA A 227 0.79 8.02 -0.90
N ALA A 228 1.44 8.79 -1.77
CA ALA A 228 1.83 10.17 -1.51
C ALA A 228 1.41 11.06 -2.68
N ASP A 229 1.10 12.33 -2.40
CA ASP A 229 0.77 13.31 -3.43
C ASP A 229 1.20 14.71 -2.98
N GLY A 230 1.71 15.50 -3.94
CA GLY A 230 2.22 16.83 -3.71
C GLY A 230 1.14 17.83 -3.29
N ASP A 231 1.43 18.58 -2.25
CA ASP A 231 0.51 19.56 -1.70
C ASP A 231 0.62 20.90 -2.41
N ASN A 232 -0.53 21.51 -2.70
CA ASN A 232 -0.66 22.81 -3.36
C ASN A 232 0.03 22.92 -4.73
N MET A 233 0.36 21.80 -5.36
CA MET A 233 1.08 21.75 -6.63
C MET A 233 0.41 22.58 -7.72
N GLY A 234 -0.91 22.47 -7.92
CA GLY A 234 -1.61 23.30 -8.91
C GLY A 234 -1.42 24.80 -8.70
N VAL A 235 -1.58 25.28 -7.45
CA VAL A 235 -1.42 26.71 -7.12
C VAL A 235 0.02 27.18 -7.33
N VAL A 236 1.00 26.34 -6.96
CA VAL A 236 2.42 26.66 -7.12
C VAL A 236 2.83 26.64 -8.59
N ILE A 237 2.31 25.69 -9.37
CA ILE A 237 2.52 25.60 -10.82
C ILE A 237 1.91 26.82 -11.51
N ASP A 238 0.69 27.23 -11.14
CA ASP A 238 0.00 28.39 -11.73
C ASP A 238 0.69 29.71 -11.43
N ALA A 239 1.39 29.81 -10.30
CA ALA A 239 2.21 30.97 -9.96
C ALA A 239 3.44 31.13 -10.89
N GLN A 240 3.81 30.11 -11.67
CA GLN A 240 4.95 30.16 -12.59
C GLN A 240 4.57 30.82 -13.93
N ALA A 241 4.49 32.15 -13.95
CA ALA A 241 4.18 32.93 -15.15
C ALA A 241 5.33 33.02 -16.18
N ASP A 242 6.52 32.54 -15.83
CA ASP A 242 7.72 32.54 -16.66
C ASP A 242 8.10 31.11 -17.07
N ALA A 243 8.45 30.92 -18.34
CA ALA A 243 8.75 29.60 -18.89
C ALA A 243 10.01 28.99 -18.27
N ALA A 244 11.02 29.80 -17.91
CA ALA A 244 12.23 29.30 -17.27
C ALA A 244 11.97 28.86 -15.82
N LYS A 245 11.19 29.64 -15.06
CA LYS A 245 10.74 29.25 -13.70
C LYS A 245 9.88 28.00 -13.72
N HIS A 246 8.95 27.89 -14.67
CA HIS A 246 8.13 26.68 -14.80
C HIS A 246 9.00 25.45 -15.13
N ARG A 247 9.96 25.57 -16.06
CA ARG A 247 10.93 24.49 -16.33
C ARG A 247 11.75 24.11 -15.09
N ALA A 248 12.15 25.09 -14.28
CA ALA A 248 12.91 24.83 -13.05
C ALA A 248 12.09 24.01 -12.03
N LEU A 249 10.79 24.33 -11.88
CA LEU A 249 9.86 23.53 -11.07
C LEU A 249 9.71 22.11 -11.61
N SER A 250 9.48 21.94 -12.93
CA SER A 250 9.36 20.61 -13.55
C SER A 250 10.64 19.77 -13.37
N GLN A 251 11.81 20.39 -13.50
CA GLN A 251 13.10 19.74 -13.26
C GLN A 251 13.28 19.33 -11.79
N ALA A 252 12.83 20.15 -10.84
CA ALA A 252 12.85 19.81 -9.42
C ALA A 252 11.97 18.59 -9.12
N MET A 253 10.75 18.55 -9.65
CA MET A 253 9.86 17.38 -9.55
C MET A 253 10.46 16.13 -10.19
N SER A 254 11.07 16.25 -11.37
CA SER A 254 11.74 15.12 -12.03
C SER A 254 12.93 14.59 -11.21
N ARG A 255 13.69 15.46 -10.55
CA ARG A 255 14.78 15.05 -9.65
C ARG A 255 14.26 14.32 -8.41
N PHE A 256 13.16 14.78 -7.82
CA PHE A 256 12.50 14.06 -6.73
C PHE A 256 12.03 12.68 -7.19
N ALA A 257 11.27 12.60 -8.30
CA ALA A 257 10.75 11.34 -8.82
C ALA A 257 11.87 10.32 -9.14
N ALA A 258 13.03 10.79 -9.63
CA ALA A 258 14.20 9.94 -9.84
C ALA A 258 14.83 9.42 -8.53
N GLU A 259 14.69 10.14 -7.41
CA GLU A 259 15.20 9.71 -6.10
C GLU A 259 14.24 8.72 -5.40
N VAL A 260 12.93 8.76 -5.71
CA VAL A 260 11.89 7.91 -5.07
C VAL A 260 12.22 6.42 -5.16
N GLN A 261 12.67 5.94 -6.32
CA GLN A 261 13.01 4.51 -6.49
C GLN A 261 14.07 4.08 -5.46
N GLY A 262 15.17 4.83 -5.35
CA GLY A 262 16.23 4.52 -4.40
C GLY A 262 15.80 4.62 -2.94
N ILE A 263 14.87 5.52 -2.60
CA ILE A 263 14.27 5.64 -1.26
C ILE A 263 13.42 4.42 -0.92
N VAL A 264 12.57 4.01 -1.84
CA VAL A 264 11.65 2.87 -1.62
C VAL A 264 12.43 1.56 -1.53
N GLU A 265 13.38 1.33 -2.44
CA GLU A 265 14.16 0.09 -2.51
C GLU A 265 15.07 -0.12 -1.30
N ARG A 266 15.75 0.93 -0.81
CA ARG A 266 16.59 0.83 0.40
C ARG A 266 15.77 0.56 1.67
N ASN A 267 14.49 0.93 1.65
CA ASN A 267 13.50 0.57 2.65
C ASN A 267 12.80 -0.78 2.36
N ASN A 268 13.33 -1.57 1.41
CA ASN A 268 12.82 -2.88 0.99
C ASN A 268 11.38 -2.87 0.45
N GLY A 269 10.92 -1.71 0.03
CA GLY A 269 9.68 -1.57 -0.71
C GLY A 269 9.85 -1.84 -2.19
N VAL A 270 8.74 -1.80 -2.90
CA VAL A 270 8.72 -1.83 -4.37
C VAL A 270 7.88 -0.63 -4.85
N PRO A 271 8.47 0.28 -5.64
CA PRO A 271 7.73 1.39 -6.23
C PRO A 271 6.82 0.86 -7.35
N ILE A 272 5.54 1.23 -7.32
CA ILE A 272 4.60 0.95 -8.41
C ILE A 272 4.67 2.07 -9.45
N TYR A 273 4.64 3.33 -8.99
CA TYR A 273 4.90 4.50 -9.84
C TYR A 273 5.42 5.68 -9.03
N SER A 274 6.11 6.59 -9.72
CA SER A 274 6.48 7.92 -9.23
C SER A 274 6.32 8.92 -10.38
N GLY A 275 5.28 9.74 -10.34
CA GLY A 275 4.85 10.61 -11.44
C GLY A 275 5.13 12.10 -11.19
N GLY A 276 6.27 12.43 -10.59
CA GLY A 276 6.71 13.81 -10.35
C GLY A 276 6.47 14.28 -8.93
N ASP A 277 5.22 14.22 -8.45
CA ASP A 277 4.84 14.54 -7.07
C ASP A 277 3.98 13.47 -6.40
N ASP A 278 3.43 12.53 -7.19
CA ASP A 278 2.71 11.37 -6.69
C ASP A 278 3.64 10.15 -6.57
N VAL A 279 3.42 9.36 -5.52
CA VAL A 279 4.16 8.13 -5.25
C VAL A 279 3.19 7.05 -4.83
N LEU A 280 3.33 5.87 -5.42
CA LEU A 280 2.65 4.66 -4.95
C LEU A 280 3.68 3.55 -4.81
N ALA A 281 3.75 2.97 -3.61
CA ALA A 281 4.68 1.89 -3.30
C ALA A 281 4.05 0.94 -2.28
N TYR A 282 4.41 -0.34 -2.34
CA TYR A 282 4.10 -1.26 -1.25
C TYR A 282 5.38 -1.66 -0.53
N LEU A 283 5.29 -1.80 0.80
CA LEU A 283 6.42 -1.92 1.70
C LEU A 283 6.14 -2.93 2.82
N PRO A 284 7.18 -3.54 3.41
CA PRO A 284 7.03 -4.30 4.64
C PRO A 284 6.77 -3.34 5.82
N LEU A 285 6.02 -3.80 6.81
CA LEU A 285 5.56 -2.93 7.91
C LEU A 285 6.67 -2.26 8.73
N HIS A 286 7.79 -2.95 8.96
CA HIS A 286 8.89 -2.44 9.78
C HIS A 286 9.66 -1.25 9.17
N THR A 287 9.53 -0.97 7.87
CA THR A 287 10.26 0.12 7.19
C THR A 287 9.38 1.20 6.60
N VAL A 288 8.06 1.00 6.49
CA VAL A 288 7.16 1.94 5.79
C VAL A 288 7.18 3.35 6.39
N LEU A 289 7.24 3.49 7.72
CA LEU A 289 7.30 4.82 8.35
C LEU A 289 8.62 5.54 8.07
N ASN A 290 9.74 4.80 8.04
CA ASN A 290 11.04 5.36 7.68
C ASN A 290 11.05 5.80 6.20
N CYS A 291 10.51 4.97 5.31
CA CYS A 291 10.33 5.32 3.90
C CYS A 291 9.50 6.59 3.73
N ALA A 292 8.36 6.69 4.42
CA ALA A 292 7.49 7.86 4.37
C ALA A 292 8.21 9.14 4.83
N ALA A 293 8.95 9.07 5.94
CA ALA A 293 9.75 10.21 6.42
C ALA A 293 10.86 10.61 5.43
N GLU A 294 11.55 9.64 4.83
CA GLU A 294 12.58 9.93 3.82
C GLU A 294 12.01 10.54 2.54
N LEU A 295 10.82 10.10 2.10
CA LEU A 295 10.11 10.68 0.96
C LEU A 295 9.70 12.13 1.24
N GLU A 296 9.16 12.41 2.42
CA GLU A 296 8.75 13.77 2.82
C GLU A 296 9.95 14.72 2.85
N GLN A 297 11.07 14.27 3.44
CA GLN A 297 12.31 15.04 3.51
C GLN A 297 12.91 15.28 2.13
N ALA A 298 12.91 14.25 1.27
CA ALA A 298 13.38 14.38 -0.11
C ALA A 298 12.53 15.36 -0.91
N PHE A 299 11.21 15.33 -0.74
CA PHE A 299 10.30 16.27 -1.40
C PHE A 299 10.61 17.72 -0.98
N LYS A 300 10.70 17.98 0.35
CA LYS A 300 11.07 19.30 0.89
C LYS A 300 12.44 19.79 0.41
N LYS A 301 13.40 18.89 0.26
CA LYS A 301 14.74 19.20 -0.25
C LYS A 301 14.71 19.63 -1.71
N HIS A 302 13.94 18.95 -2.56
CA HIS A 302 13.86 19.25 -3.99
C HIS A 302 12.93 20.42 -4.30
N LEU A 303 11.88 20.61 -3.51
CA LEU A 303 10.90 21.68 -3.66
C LEU A 303 10.86 22.60 -2.41
N PRO A 304 11.95 23.32 -2.11
CA PRO A 304 11.99 24.14 -0.90
C PRO A 304 11.10 25.40 -1.05
N GLU A 305 10.42 25.78 0.04
CA GLU A 305 9.50 26.93 0.10
C GLU A 305 10.11 28.25 -0.40
N LYS A 306 11.41 28.46 -0.15
CA LYS A 306 12.14 29.66 -0.58
C LYS A 306 12.17 29.83 -2.10
N ASP A 307 12.14 28.73 -2.85
CA ASP A 307 12.23 28.71 -4.31
C ASP A 307 10.84 28.53 -4.93
N PHE A 308 9.95 27.82 -4.23
CA PHE A 308 8.60 27.51 -4.70
C PHE A 308 7.58 27.84 -3.62
N SER A 309 6.91 28.99 -3.79
CA SER A 309 5.77 29.39 -2.97
C SER A 309 4.76 30.18 -3.80
N ALA A 310 3.52 30.20 -3.32
CA ALA A 310 2.42 30.91 -3.93
C ALA A 310 1.48 31.47 -2.85
N GLN A 311 0.56 32.34 -3.24
CA GLN A 311 -0.47 32.87 -2.35
C GLN A 311 -1.78 32.11 -2.54
N LYS A 312 -2.40 31.68 -1.44
CA LYS A 312 -3.70 31.02 -1.43
C LYS A 312 -4.51 31.55 -0.25
N ASN A 313 -5.67 32.15 -0.52
CA ASN A 313 -6.54 32.73 0.51
C ASN A 313 -5.85 33.72 1.47
N GLY A 314 -4.86 34.47 0.97
CA GLY A 314 -4.09 35.43 1.79
C GLY A 314 -2.96 34.81 2.62
N GLU A 315 -2.70 33.51 2.46
CA GLU A 315 -1.59 32.81 3.09
C GLU A 315 -0.55 32.36 2.06
N THR A 316 0.72 32.43 2.46
CA THR A 316 1.81 31.81 1.70
C THR A 316 1.73 30.29 1.84
N VAL A 317 1.65 29.60 0.71
CA VAL A 317 1.69 28.14 0.61
C VAL A 317 2.91 27.71 -0.20
N SER A 318 3.44 26.54 0.13
CA SER A 318 4.57 25.91 -0.56
C SER A 318 4.26 24.43 -0.83
N PRO A 319 5.01 23.80 -1.76
CA PRO A 319 4.94 22.35 -1.93
C PRO A 319 5.36 21.61 -0.66
N THR A 320 4.50 20.70 -0.22
CA THR A 320 4.78 19.70 0.82
C THR A 320 4.29 18.33 0.33
N LEU A 321 4.50 17.26 1.10
CA LEU A 321 4.09 15.91 0.70
C LEU A 321 3.16 15.31 1.75
N SER A 322 1.89 15.12 1.39
CA SER A 322 0.93 14.41 2.22
C SER A 322 0.98 12.92 1.89
N ILE A 323 1.07 12.08 2.93
CA ILE A 323 1.28 10.63 2.78
C ILE A 323 0.16 9.86 3.50
N GLY A 324 -0.48 8.95 2.78
CA GLY A 324 -1.39 7.94 3.29
C GLY A 324 -0.74 6.56 3.30
N ILE A 325 -0.83 5.84 4.43
CA ILE A 325 -0.37 4.46 4.57
C ILE A 325 -1.56 3.58 4.92
N VAL A 326 -1.69 2.44 4.26
CA VAL A 326 -2.68 1.41 4.59
C VAL A 326 -1.95 0.16 5.06
N ILE A 327 -2.29 -0.31 6.26
CA ILE A 327 -1.90 -1.61 6.77
C ILE A 327 -3.03 -2.59 6.42
N ALA A 328 -2.76 -3.53 5.52
CA ALA A 328 -3.75 -4.49 5.04
C ALA A 328 -3.21 -5.92 5.09
N HIS A 329 -4.14 -6.87 5.21
CA HIS A 329 -3.80 -8.28 5.11
C HIS A 329 -3.32 -8.62 3.69
N HIS A 330 -2.32 -9.48 3.53
CA HIS A 330 -1.77 -9.86 2.22
C HIS A 330 -2.74 -10.59 1.25
N LEU A 331 -3.96 -10.91 1.70
CA LEU A 331 -5.02 -11.51 0.88
C LEU A 331 -6.13 -10.50 0.56
N GLU A 332 -6.07 -9.31 1.13
CA GLU A 332 -7.04 -8.26 0.84
C GLU A 332 -6.97 -7.92 -0.66
N PRO A 333 -8.12 -7.79 -1.37
CA PRO A 333 -8.11 -7.40 -2.77
C PRO A 333 -7.34 -6.09 -2.97
N LEU A 334 -6.33 -6.10 -3.84
CA LEU A 334 -5.44 -4.95 -4.01
C LEU A 334 -6.20 -3.70 -4.49
N ALA A 335 -7.29 -3.87 -5.23
CA ALA A 335 -8.15 -2.75 -5.65
C ALA A 335 -8.73 -1.98 -4.44
N ASP A 336 -9.23 -2.70 -3.44
CA ASP A 336 -9.81 -2.11 -2.22
C ASP A 336 -8.72 -1.45 -1.36
N VAL A 337 -7.51 -2.03 -1.33
CA VAL A 337 -6.36 -1.45 -0.62
C VAL A 337 -5.86 -0.18 -1.33
N LEU A 338 -5.88 -0.15 -2.67
CA LEU A 338 -5.53 1.03 -3.47
C LEU A 338 -6.51 2.18 -3.24
N GLU A 339 -7.81 1.88 -3.19
CA GLU A 339 -8.84 2.87 -2.86
C GLU A 339 -8.62 3.43 -1.45
N LEU A 340 -8.42 2.56 -0.47
CA LEU A 340 -8.08 2.98 0.89
C LEU A 340 -6.81 3.83 0.97
N ALA A 341 -5.79 3.54 0.18
CA ALA A 341 -4.54 4.31 0.23
C ALA A 341 -4.76 5.74 -0.28
N ARG A 342 -5.59 5.90 -1.31
CA ARG A 342 -6.04 7.21 -1.78
C ARG A 342 -6.92 7.92 -0.77
N GLU A 343 -7.79 7.19 -0.05
CA GLU A 343 -8.58 7.78 1.03
C GLU A 343 -7.69 8.23 2.20
N ALA A 344 -6.72 7.42 2.61
CA ALA A 344 -5.75 7.79 3.64
C ALA A 344 -4.93 9.03 3.22
N GLU A 345 -4.47 9.09 1.98
CA GLU A 345 -3.76 10.27 1.44
C GLU A 345 -4.66 11.53 1.49
N LYS A 346 -5.95 11.41 1.12
CA LYS A 346 -6.92 12.51 1.28
C LYS A 346 -7.12 12.90 2.74
N GLU A 347 -7.18 11.95 3.68
CA GLU A 347 -7.26 12.26 5.11
C GLU A 347 -6.01 12.99 5.60
N ALA A 348 -4.82 12.60 5.13
CA ALA A 348 -3.57 13.30 5.44
C ALA A 348 -3.64 14.78 5.01
N LYS A 349 -4.19 15.07 3.82
CA LYS A 349 -4.37 16.45 3.33
C LYS A 349 -5.38 17.27 4.13
N LYS A 350 -6.31 16.64 4.86
CA LYS A 350 -7.33 17.36 5.65
C LYS A 350 -6.80 17.85 6.99
N VAL A 351 -5.65 17.34 7.44
CA VAL A 351 -5.05 17.70 8.74
C VAL A 351 -4.82 19.21 8.84
N ASP A 352 -4.34 19.83 7.76
CA ASP A 352 -4.31 21.29 7.61
C ASP A 352 -4.90 21.66 6.24
N PRO A 353 -6.08 22.29 6.18
CA PRO A 353 -6.77 22.61 4.92
C PRO A 353 -5.98 23.55 3.98
N ILE A 354 -5.02 24.30 4.52
CA ILE A 354 -4.27 25.32 3.80
C ILE A 354 -2.88 24.79 3.44
N LYS A 355 -2.09 24.43 4.45
CA LYS A 355 -0.68 24.01 4.32
C LYS A 355 -0.51 22.52 4.11
N LYS A 356 -1.52 21.72 4.49
CA LYS A 356 -1.53 20.26 4.36
C LYS A 356 -0.35 19.62 5.12
N ASN A 357 0.57 18.93 4.45
CA ASN A 357 1.74 18.30 5.07
C ASN A 357 1.38 17.26 6.16
N GLY A 358 0.40 16.40 5.86
CA GLY A 358 -0.08 15.40 6.80
C GLY A 358 0.49 14.00 6.57
N LEU A 359 0.41 13.20 7.62
CA LEU A 359 0.52 11.75 7.58
C LEU A 359 -0.82 11.15 8.02
N ALA A 360 -1.29 10.13 7.31
CA ALA A 360 -2.40 9.30 7.75
C ALA A 360 -2.04 7.81 7.66
N VAL A 361 -2.51 7.04 8.63
CA VAL A 361 -2.35 5.58 8.67
C VAL A 361 -3.72 4.95 8.89
N THR A 362 -4.15 4.11 7.95
CA THR A 362 -5.38 3.32 8.01
C THR A 362 -5.05 1.85 8.24
N LEU A 363 -5.59 1.26 9.30
CA LEU A 363 -5.49 -0.17 9.58
C LEU A 363 -6.80 -0.87 9.19
N ARG A 364 -6.70 -1.75 8.19
CA ARG A 364 -7.76 -2.67 7.77
C ARG A 364 -7.48 -4.07 8.30
N LYS A 365 -8.21 -4.50 9.33
CA LYS A 365 -8.19 -5.88 9.82
C LYS A 365 -9.21 -6.73 9.06
N ARG A 366 -9.03 -8.06 9.04
CA ARG A 366 -9.97 -9.06 8.47
C ARG A 366 -11.40 -9.08 9.09
N GLY A 367 -11.75 -8.08 9.88
CA GLY A 367 -13.04 -7.93 10.54
C GLY A 367 -13.11 -6.66 11.39
N GLY A 368 -14.27 -6.02 11.41
CA GLY A 368 -14.52 -4.75 12.08
C GLY A 368 -14.26 -3.53 11.18
N ALA A 369 -14.57 -2.34 11.70
CA ALA A 369 -14.35 -1.09 10.97
C ALA A 369 -12.85 -0.75 10.85
N ASP A 370 -12.51 -0.09 9.76
CA ASP A 370 -11.18 0.48 9.55
C ASP A 370 -10.84 1.49 10.65
N ARG A 371 -9.56 1.54 11.02
CA ARG A 371 -9.05 2.51 12.01
C ARG A 371 -8.08 3.44 11.32
N THR A 372 -8.47 4.70 11.17
CA THR A 372 -7.62 5.74 10.60
C THR A 372 -7.16 6.69 11.70
N VAL A 373 -5.87 7.03 11.66
CA VAL A 373 -5.27 8.13 12.42
C VAL A 373 -4.60 9.07 11.44
N SER A 374 -4.67 10.36 11.69
CA SER A 374 -4.10 11.39 10.83
C SER A 374 -3.58 12.55 11.66
N GLY A 375 -2.48 13.15 11.24
CA GLY A 375 -1.86 14.25 11.95
C GLY A 375 -0.70 14.87 11.18
N GLN A 376 -0.20 15.99 11.68
CA GLN A 376 0.89 16.72 11.05
C GLN A 376 2.20 15.95 11.16
N TRP A 377 3.02 16.01 10.10
CA TRP A 377 4.43 15.59 10.18
C TRP A 377 5.17 16.37 11.29
N GLY A 378 6.06 15.70 12.00
CA GLY A 378 6.72 16.16 13.23
C GLY A 378 5.91 15.93 14.52
N ILE A 379 4.60 15.72 14.42
CA ILE A 379 3.72 15.47 15.58
C ILE A 379 3.28 14.01 15.64
N LEU A 380 2.61 13.53 14.58
CA LEU A 380 2.05 12.17 14.56
C LEU A 380 3.15 11.10 14.48
N ASP A 381 4.11 11.25 13.58
CA ASP A 381 5.24 10.34 13.40
C ASP A 381 6.09 10.23 14.67
N ALA A 382 6.39 11.34 15.35
CA ALA A 382 7.11 11.33 16.62
C ALA A 382 6.35 10.61 17.74
N ARG A 383 5.01 10.78 17.78
CA ARG A 383 4.14 10.08 18.73
C ARG A 383 4.06 8.58 18.42
N LEU A 384 3.90 8.22 17.14
CA LEU A 384 3.94 6.82 16.69
C LEU A 384 5.28 6.16 17.02
N GLU A 385 6.42 6.83 16.79
CA GLU A 385 7.75 6.31 17.14
C GLU A 385 7.85 6.00 18.64
N THR A 386 7.35 6.91 19.48
CA THR A 386 7.31 6.74 20.94
C THR A 386 6.43 5.55 21.32
N LEU A 387 5.23 5.43 20.75
CA LEU A 387 4.30 4.33 21.00
C LEU A 387 4.86 2.97 20.53
N ILE A 388 5.50 2.93 19.36
CA ILE A 388 6.19 1.75 18.83
C ILE A 388 7.25 1.30 19.82
N ARG A 389 8.09 2.22 20.32
CA ARG A 389 9.12 1.91 21.32
C ARG A 389 8.53 1.37 22.63
N VAL A 390 7.42 1.93 23.09
CA VAL A 390 6.70 1.45 24.28
C VAL A 390 6.22 0.00 24.10
N TYR A 391 5.70 -0.35 22.92
CA TYR A 391 5.27 -1.72 22.63
C TYR A 391 6.43 -2.68 22.42
N SER A 392 7.46 -2.29 21.67
CA SER A 392 8.66 -3.12 21.44
C SER A 392 9.38 -3.47 22.74
N THR A 393 9.44 -2.53 23.69
CA THR A 393 10.04 -2.77 25.02
C THR A 393 9.08 -3.42 26.03
N LYS A 394 7.85 -3.76 25.60
CA LYS A 394 6.78 -4.31 26.45
C LYS A 394 6.51 -3.46 27.70
N ALA A 395 6.76 -2.15 27.61
CA ALA A 395 6.60 -1.23 28.72
C ALA A 395 5.13 -1.10 29.16
N ILE A 396 4.19 -1.29 28.23
CA ILE A 396 2.75 -1.37 28.49
C ILE A 396 2.15 -2.58 27.79
N SER A 397 1.02 -3.10 28.30
CA SER A 397 0.32 -4.22 27.65
C SER A 397 -0.45 -3.75 26.41
N ALA A 398 -0.50 -4.61 25.38
CA ALA A 398 -1.32 -4.39 24.17
C ALA A 398 -2.81 -4.15 24.50
N GLY A 399 -3.33 -4.78 25.54
CA GLY A 399 -4.70 -4.61 26.02
C GLY A 399 -5.04 -3.18 26.46
N THR A 400 -4.03 -2.38 26.83
CA THR A 400 -4.27 -1.00 27.30
C THR A 400 -4.95 -0.13 26.24
N ALA A 401 -4.62 -0.32 24.95
CA ALA A 401 -5.26 0.45 23.88
C ALA A 401 -6.76 0.18 23.81
N TYR A 402 -7.16 -1.09 23.93
CA TYR A 402 -8.57 -1.50 23.91
C TYR A 402 -9.31 -1.05 25.16
N GLU A 403 -8.65 -1.04 26.32
CA GLU A 403 -9.23 -0.50 27.55
C GLU A 403 -9.50 1.01 27.43
N LEU A 404 -8.59 1.78 26.83
CA LEU A 404 -8.81 3.22 26.59
C LEU A 404 -9.91 3.47 25.56
N GLN A 405 -9.99 2.65 24.51
CA GLN A 405 -11.07 2.71 23.53
C GLN A 405 -12.43 2.43 24.18
N GLU A 406 -12.52 1.38 25.01
CA GLU A 406 -13.73 1.03 25.72
C GLU A 406 -14.12 2.08 26.77
N LEU A 407 -13.14 2.64 27.49
CA LEU A 407 -13.36 3.75 28.40
C LEU A 407 -13.99 4.94 27.68
N HIS A 408 -13.43 5.35 26.54
CA HIS A 408 -13.97 6.43 25.74
C HIS A 408 -15.41 6.15 25.31
N ARG A 409 -15.70 4.92 24.84
CA ARG A 409 -17.04 4.50 24.42
C ARG A 409 -18.06 4.60 25.56
N VAL A 410 -17.72 4.06 26.73
CA VAL A 410 -18.62 4.04 27.90
C VAL A 410 -18.84 5.45 28.46
N LEU A 411 -17.77 6.21 28.66
CA LEU A 411 -17.85 7.55 29.25
C LEU A 411 -18.52 8.56 28.32
N SER A 412 -18.28 8.48 27.01
CA SER A 412 -18.95 9.34 26.04
C SER A 412 -20.45 9.04 25.98
N LYS A 413 -20.85 7.76 26.02
CA LYS A 413 -22.26 7.37 26.10
C LYS A 413 -22.94 7.86 27.39
N ALA A 414 -22.19 7.96 28.49
CA ALA A 414 -22.66 8.49 29.77
C ALA A 414 -22.63 10.04 29.86
N GLY A 415 -22.20 10.74 28.80
CA GLY A 415 -22.14 12.22 28.79
C GLY A 415 -21.01 12.80 29.65
N VAL A 416 -19.98 12.02 29.97
CA VAL A 416 -18.83 12.51 30.76
C VAL A 416 -17.97 13.43 29.90
N PRO A 417 -17.67 14.67 30.34
CA PRO A 417 -16.86 15.60 29.56
C PRO A 417 -15.42 15.10 29.35
N ALA A 418 -14.78 15.56 28.27
CA ALA A 418 -13.45 15.10 27.85
C ALA A 418 -12.38 15.18 28.96
N ASN A 419 -12.41 16.23 29.79
CA ASN A 419 -11.48 16.37 30.92
C ASN A 419 -11.65 15.28 32.00
N GLY A 420 -12.88 14.80 32.23
CA GLY A 420 -13.19 13.70 33.13
C GLY A 420 -12.68 12.38 32.56
N GLN A 421 -12.88 12.17 31.26
CA GLN A 421 -12.34 11.00 30.56
C GLN A 421 -10.80 10.98 30.63
N ALA A 422 -10.15 12.12 30.38
CA ALA A 422 -8.70 12.29 30.43
C ALA A 422 -8.12 11.93 31.81
N LYS A 423 -8.73 12.43 32.90
CA LYS A 423 -8.30 12.11 34.28
C LYS A 423 -8.39 10.61 34.58
N GLU A 424 -9.46 9.97 34.15
CA GLU A 424 -9.64 8.53 34.32
C GLU A 424 -8.64 7.72 33.48
N ALA A 425 -8.39 8.12 32.24
CA ALA A 425 -7.39 7.49 31.38
C ALA A 425 -5.97 7.59 31.98
N VAL A 426 -5.57 8.77 32.47
CA VAL A 426 -4.28 8.95 33.17
C VAL A 426 -4.19 8.04 34.40
N ARG A 427 -5.28 7.91 35.17
CA ARG A 427 -5.34 7.01 36.33
C ARG A 427 -5.16 5.54 35.92
N ILE A 428 -5.77 5.10 34.82
CA ILE A 428 -5.61 3.74 34.28
C ILE A 428 -4.16 3.51 33.86
N VAL A 429 -3.58 4.41 33.06
CA VAL A 429 -2.19 4.29 32.57
C VAL A 429 -1.19 4.26 33.73
N LYS A 430 -1.35 5.12 34.74
CA LYS A 430 -0.49 5.13 35.95
C LYS A 430 -0.57 3.84 36.78
N ARG A 431 -1.68 3.10 36.69
CA ARG A 431 -1.86 1.81 37.37
C ARG A 431 -1.34 0.62 36.55
N LYS A 432 -1.01 0.82 35.27
CA LYS A 432 -0.44 -0.25 34.46
C LYS A 432 0.92 -0.67 34.99
N LYS A 433 1.19 -1.95 34.80
CA LYS A 433 2.48 -2.58 35.03
C LYS A 433 3.04 -3.03 33.68
N LYS A 434 4.36 -3.28 33.62
CA LYS A 434 4.98 -3.88 32.44
C LYS A 434 4.23 -5.15 32.04
N SER A 435 4.17 -5.42 30.74
CA SER A 435 3.40 -6.55 30.21
C SER A 435 3.88 -7.87 30.83
N GLY A 436 2.99 -8.57 31.55
CA GLY A 436 3.28 -9.88 32.17
C GLY A 436 4.07 -9.85 33.48
N GLY A 437 4.16 -8.72 34.20
CA GLY A 437 4.91 -8.66 35.46
C GLY A 437 4.43 -7.64 36.50
N GLU A 438 5.17 -7.56 37.61
CA GLU A 438 4.87 -6.66 38.74
C GLU A 438 5.54 -5.27 38.63
N VAL A 439 6.45 -5.11 37.67
CA VAL A 439 7.30 -3.92 37.52
C VAL A 439 6.49 -2.72 37.03
N LYS A 440 6.62 -1.58 37.71
CA LYS A 440 5.98 -0.32 37.31
C LYS A 440 6.51 0.18 35.96
N VAL A 441 5.65 0.86 35.21
CA VAL A 441 6.01 1.56 33.96
C VAL A 441 7.03 2.66 34.28
N LYS A 442 8.03 2.87 33.41
CA LYS A 442 9.04 3.95 33.58
C LYS A 442 8.34 5.31 33.61
N GLN A 443 8.78 6.22 34.48
CA GLN A 443 8.16 7.54 34.67
C GLN A 443 8.08 8.34 33.36
N LYS A 444 9.16 8.34 32.56
CA LYS A 444 9.20 8.99 31.23
C LYS A 444 8.05 8.57 30.30
N THR A 445 7.65 7.30 30.32
CA THR A 445 6.51 6.82 29.52
C THR A 445 5.20 7.35 30.07
N LEU A 446 5.02 7.35 31.39
CA LEU A 446 3.84 7.91 32.03
C LEU A 446 3.70 9.42 31.77
N ASP A 447 4.81 10.15 31.80
CA ASP A 447 4.86 11.59 31.52
C ASP A 447 4.43 11.89 30.07
N ALA A 448 4.83 11.05 29.10
CA ALA A 448 4.40 11.19 27.71
C ALA A 448 2.87 10.99 27.57
N PHE A 449 2.30 9.95 28.20
CA PHE A 449 0.85 9.75 28.20
C PHE A 449 0.10 10.88 28.91
N GLU A 450 0.61 11.37 30.04
CA GLU A 450 0.02 12.50 30.75
C GLU A 450 0.10 13.79 29.93
N GLN A 451 1.19 14.01 29.21
CA GLN A 451 1.31 15.11 28.26
C GLN A 451 0.23 15.02 27.18
N TRP A 452 0.13 13.89 26.47
CA TRP A 452 -0.84 13.74 25.38
C TRP A 452 -2.29 13.82 25.84
N ILE A 453 -2.63 13.17 26.96
CA ILE A 453 -4.01 13.06 27.43
C ILE A 453 -4.45 14.34 28.15
N ALA A 454 -3.62 14.90 29.02
CA ALA A 454 -4.04 15.98 29.92
C ALA A 454 -3.64 17.37 29.45
N LYS A 455 -2.54 17.51 28.68
CA LYS A 455 -2.05 18.82 28.22
C LYS A 455 -2.34 19.09 26.75
N ASP A 456 -2.06 18.12 25.89
CA ASP A 456 -2.31 18.23 24.45
C ASP A 456 -3.79 17.96 24.12
N ILE A 457 -4.57 17.48 25.10
CA ILE A 457 -6.01 17.19 25.01
C ILE A 457 -6.32 16.29 23.81
N LEU A 458 -5.45 15.31 23.55
CA LEU A 458 -5.65 14.34 22.48
C LEU A 458 -6.90 13.50 22.80
N PRO A 459 -7.88 13.40 21.89
CA PRO A 459 -9.05 12.56 22.10
C PRO A 459 -8.65 11.12 22.39
N LEU A 460 -9.27 10.50 23.40
CA LEU A 460 -8.93 9.13 23.80
C LEU A 460 -9.17 8.10 22.70
N ASP A 461 -10.17 8.32 21.84
CA ASP A 461 -10.39 7.48 20.67
C ASP A 461 -9.21 7.52 19.70
N GLU A 462 -8.70 8.72 19.40
CA GLU A 462 -7.52 8.90 18.54
C GLU A 462 -6.28 8.24 19.15
N LEU A 463 -5.97 8.52 20.42
CA LEU A 463 -4.83 7.91 21.10
C LEU A 463 -4.95 6.38 21.11
N SER A 464 -6.15 5.84 21.35
CA SER A 464 -6.36 4.38 21.35
C SER A 464 -6.12 3.76 19.97
N LYS A 465 -6.54 4.44 18.89
CA LYS A 465 -6.30 4.00 17.51
C LYS A 465 -4.80 4.05 17.17
N GLU A 466 -4.12 5.12 17.56
CA GLU A 466 -2.67 5.24 17.36
C GLU A 466 -1.91 4.14 18.11
N MET A 467 -2.30 3.84 19.35
CA MET A 467 -1.73 2.75 20.12
C MET A 467 -1.94 1.39 19.43
N ILE A 468 -3.13 1.12 18.88
CA ILE A 468 -3.41 -0.11 18.13
C ILE A 468 -2.51 -0.21 16.89
N ILE A 469 -2.38 0.89 16.13
CA ILE A 469 -1.56 0.97 14.92
C ILE A 469 -0.06 0.82 15.25
N ALA A 470 0.43 1.52 16.27
CA ALA A 470 1.80 1.40 16.76
C ALA A 470 2.12 -0.03 17.22
N GLY A 471 1.15 -0.74 17.79
CA GLY A 471 1.29 -2.15 18.14
C GLY A 471 1.54 -3.06 16.93
N MET A 472 0.92 -2.77 15.77
CA MET A 472 1.17 -3.50 14.52
C MET A 472 2.61 -3.29 14.03
N PHE A 473 3.07 -2.04 14.01
CA PHE A 473 4.44 -1.71 13.62
C PHE A 473 5.48 -2.33 14.58
N ALA A 474 5.25 -2.25 15.89
CA ALA A 474 6.13 -2.86 16.89
C ALA A 474 6.23 -4.39 16.75
N GLY A 475 5.12 -5.05 16.43
CA GLY A 475 5.11 -6.49 16.13
C GLY A 475 5.97 -6.87 14.94
N ALA A 476 5.97 -6.03 13.90
CA ALA A 476 6.73 -6.25 12.67
C ALA A 476 8.24 -5.95 12.81
N SER A 477 8.63 -4.94 13.60
CA SER A 477 10.04 -4.56 13.76
C SER A 477 10.88 -5.61 14.51
N GLY A 478 10.22 -6.58 15.16
CA GLY A 478 10.87 -7.55 16.04
C GLY A 478 11.44 -6.88 17.28
N THR A 479 11.48 -7.60 18.40
CA THR A 479 12.35 -7.20 19.51
C THR A 479 13.79 -7.43 19.07
N GLY A 480 14.34 -6.49 18.29
CA GLY A 480 15.78 -6.33 18.28
C GLY A 480 16.20 -6.22 19.73
N GLU A 481 17.18 -7.01 20.15
CA GLU A 481 18.02 -6.64 21.29
C GLU A 481 18.52 -5.24 20.98
N SER A 482 17.79 -4.22 21.46
CA SER A 482 18.29 -2.87 21.51
C SER A 482 19.54 -2.99 22.37
N LYS A 483 20.71 -2.90 21.73
CA LYS A 483 21.96 -2.56 22.40
C LYS A 483 21.65 -1.35 23.28
N GLU A 484 21.50 -1.60 24.56
CA GLU A 484 21.25 -0.61 25.61
C GLU A 484 22.59 0.00 26.05
N GLU A 485 23.54 0.16 25.12
CA GLU A 485 24.84 0.76 25.38
C GLU A 485 25.04 2.00 24.50
N GLU A 486 25.46 3.08 25.17
CA GLU A 486 25.89 4.39 24.65
C GLU A 486 24.81 5.42 24.28
N VAL A 487 24.04 5.87 25.28
CA VAL A 487 23.96 7.32 25.57
C VAL A 487 23.89 7.49 27.10
N ALA A 488 25.04 7.33 27.73
CA ALA A 488 25.31 7.86 29.06
C ALA A 488 26.62 8.65 28.97
N GLN A 489 26.51 9.86 28.43
CA GLN A 489 27.30 11.04 28.79
C GLN A 489 26.60 12.29 28.25
#